data_AF-A0A5J4P9W3-F1
#
_entry.id   AF-A0A5J4P9W3-F1
#
_cell.length_a   1.000
_cell.length_b   1.000
_cell.length_c   1.000
_cell.angle_alpha   90.00
_cell.angle_beta   90.00
_cell.angle_gamma   90.00
#
_symmetry.space_group_name_H-M   'P 1'
#
loop_
_entity.id
_entity.type
_entity.pdbx_description
1 polymer ?
#
loop_
_entity_poly.entity_id
_entity_poly.type
_entity_poly.pdbx_seq_one_letter_code
_entity_poly.pdbx_strand_id
1 'polypeptide(L)' 'EVKTRTNTNFTLPQDAVTEKKIKRTVLAADTYIRLFQLDVPVRFDIITVVGKSGSFEIEHIKEAFYPPVW' A
#
# COMPACT_ATOMS: atom_id res chain seq x y z
N GLU A 1 -0.25 1.06 -4.40
CA GLU A 1 1.03 0.47 -4.87
C GLU A 1 0.77 -0.99 -5.21
N VAL A 2 1.25 -1.51 -6.35
CA VAL A 2 1.09 -2.92 -6.73
C VAL A 2 2.49 -3.55 -6.73
N LYS A 3 2.68 -4.64 -5.98
CA LYS A 3 3.95 -5.38 -5.92
C LYS A 3 3.75 -6.84 -6.28
N THR A 4 4.50 -7.30 -7.27
CA THR A 4 4.66 -8.71 -7.65
C THR A 4 5.90 -9.28 -6.95
N ARG A 5 5.77 -10.38 -6.19
CA ARG A 5 6.93 -11.07 -5.57
C ARG A 5 6.84 -12.58 -5.75
N THR A 6 7.98 -13.20 -6.07
CA THR A 6 8.11 -14.62 -6.44
C THR A 6 8.61 -15.52 -5.29
N ASN A 7 8.80 -15.02 -4.05
CA ASN A 7 9.43 -15.80 -2.99
C ASN A 7 8.65 -15.79 -1.66
N THR A 8 8.41 -17.00 -1.16
CA THR A 8 7.57 -17.41 -0.03
C THR A 8 8.25 -17.20 1.32
N ASN A 9 8.65 -15.96 1.63
CA ASN A 9 9.02 -15.60 3.01
C ASN A 9 7.93 -14.70 3.58
N PHE A 10 7.11 -15.28 4.46
CA PHE A 10 6.07 -14.63 5.25
C PHE A 10 6.69 -13.56 6.17
N THR A 11 6.97 -12.38 5.62
CA THR A 11 6.83 -11.13 6.38
C THR A 11 5.40 -10.71 6.14
N LEU A 12 4.66 -10.31 7.19
CA LEU A 12 3.28 -9.90 6.99
C LEU A 12 3.24 -8.80 5.92
N PRO A 13 2.23 -8.73 5.04
CA PRO A 13 2.16 -7.70 4.01
C PRO A 13 2.32 -6.28 4.57
N GLN A 14 1.84 -6.06 5.81
CA GLN A 14 2.11 -4.85 6.59
C GLN A 14 3.59 -4.60 6.89
N ASP A 15 4.41 -5.63 7.14
CA ASP A 15 5.86 -5.52 7.35
C ASP A 15 6.63 -5.20 6.05
N ALA A 16 6.02 -5.40 4.87
CA ALA A 16 6.63 -5.06 3.59
C ALA A 16 6.64 -3.52 3.34
N VAL A 17 5.85 -2.77 4.12
CA VAL A 17 5.75 -1.31 4.05
C VAL A 17 6.50 -0.72 5.23
N THR A 18 7.74 -0.30 4.97
CA THR A 18 8.54 0.40 5.99
C THR A 18 7.96 1.78 6.28
N GLU A 19 8.20 2.33 7.47
CA GLU A 19 7.75 3.69 7.83
C GLU A 19 8.13 4.72 6.78
N LYS A 20 9.33 4.62 6.20
CA LYS A 20 9.79 5.53 5.13
C LYS A 20 8.87 5.49 3.90
N LYS A 21 8.32 4.32 3.55
CA LYS A 21 7.35 4.19 2.45
C LYS A 21 6.01 4.79 2.85
N ILE A 22 5.51 4.52 4.07
CA ILE A 22 4.29 5.13 4.60
C ILE A 22 4.37 6.66 4.48
N LYS A 23 5.45 7.26 4.99
CA LYS A 23 5.66 8.71 4.96
C LYS A 23 5.61 9.28 3.54
N ARG A 24 6.28 8.63 2.58
CA ARG A 24 6.31 9.06 1.18
C ARG A 24 4.94 8.96 0.51
N THR A 25 4.24 7.86 0.74
CA THR A 25 2.92 7.62 0.15
C THR A 25 1.88 8.59 0.71
N VAL A 26 1.89 8.82 2.02
CA VAL A 26 1.01 9.80 2.68
C VAL A 26 1.28 11.21 2.14
N LEU A 27 2.55 11.62 2.03
CA LEU A 27 2.91 12.94 1.51
C LEU A 27 2.46 13.13 0.05
N ALA A 28 2.66 12.12 -0.80
CA ALA A 28 2.24 12.18 -2.19
C ALA A 28 0.71 12.29 -2.32
N ALA A 29 -0.03 11.52 -1.51
CA ALA A 29 -1.49 11.57 -1.46
C ALA A 29 -1.99 12.95 -0.97
N ASP A 30 -1.45 13.47 0.14
CA ASP A 30 -1.81 14.79 0.68
C ASP A 30 -1.53 15.90 -0.34
N THR A 31 -0.39 15.86 -1.02
CA THR A 31 -0.06 16.83 -2.08
C THR A 31 -1.05 16.78 -3.23
N TYR A 32 -1.39 15.57 -3.70
CA TYR A 32 -2.37 15.38 -4.77
C TYR A 32 -3.75 15.93 -4.38
N ILE A 33 -4.23 15.58 -3.19
CA ILE A 33 -5.52 16.05 -2.66
C ILE A 33 -5.58 17.57 -2.60
N ARG A 34 -4.52 18.21 -2.07
CA ARG A 34 -4.43 19.67 -1.98
C ARG A 34 -4.38 20.34 -3.34
N LEU A 35 -3.60 19.79 -4.27
CA LEU A 35 -3.45 20.34 -5.62
C LEU A 35 -4.78 20.36 -6.38
N PHE A 36 -5.61 19.32 -6.18
CA PHE A 36 -6.89 19.16 -6.85
C PHE A 36 -8.10 19.55 -5.99
N GLN A 37 -7.89 20.07 -4.78
CA GLN A 37 -8.94 20.47 -3.82
C GLN A 37 -10.01 19.40 -3.60
N LEU A 38 -9.56 18.15 -3.44
CA LEU A 38 -10.48 17.02 -3.26
C LEU A 38 -10.97 16.96 -1.81
N ASP A 39 -12.29 17.00 -1.62
CA ASP A 39 -12.94 16.74 -0.34
C ASP A 39 -13.57 15.34 -0.35
N VAL A 40 -12.72 14.32 -0.26
CA VAL A 40 -13.11 12.91 -0.32
C VAL A 40 -12.37 12.08 0.74
N PRO A 41 -13.00 11.02 1.28
CA PRO A 41 -12.32 10.13 2.21
C PRO A 41 -11.14 9.41 1.53
N VAL A 42 -10.04 9.29 2.26
CA VAL A 42 -8.78 8.69 1.79
C VAL A 42 -8.52 7.39 2.52
N ARG A 43 -8.13 6.36 1.76
CA ARG A 43 -7.78 5.04 2.28
C ARG A 43 -6.47 4.54 1.66
N PHE A 44 -5.62 3.93 2.46
CA PHE A 44 -4.41 3.26 1.98
C PHE A 44 -4.58 1.75 2.03
N ASP A 45 -4.56 1.12 0.86
CA ASP A 45 -4.69 -0.33 0.70
C ASP A 45 -3.37 -0.95 0.27
N ILE A 46 -3.17 -2.22 0.64
CA ILE A 46 -2.09 -3.07 0.13
C ILE A 46 -2.70 -4.16 -0.74
N ILE A 47 -2.20 -4.30 -1.96
CA ILE A 47 -2.53 -5.42 -2.83
C ILE A 47 -1.26 -6.25 -3.00
N THR A 48 -1.31 -7.49 -2.52
CA THR A 48 -0.27 -8.50 -2.65
C THR A 48 -0.61 -9.42 -3.81
N VAL A 49 0.33 -9.59 -4.73
CA VAL A 49 0.22 -10.55 -5.82
C VAL A 49 1.37 -11.54 -5.68
N VAL A 50 1.03 -12.76 -5.29
CA VAL A 50 1.99 -13.84 -5.03
C VAL A 50 1.68 -14.97 -5.98
N GLY A 51 2.68 -15.44 -6.73
CA GLY A 51 2.44 -16.47 -7.71
C GLY A 51 3.64 -16.80 -8.57
N LYS A 52 3.50 -17.84 -9.37
CA LYS A 52 4.45 -18.26 -10.40
C LYS A 52 3.76 -18.22 -11.76
N SER A 53 4.53 -18.27 -12.85
CA SER A 53 3.96 -18.26 -14.20
C SER A 53 2.88 -19.35 -14.35
N GLY A 54 1.61 -18.93 -14.53
CA GLY A 54 0.46 -19.82 -14.65
C GLY A 54 -0.48 -19.87 -13.42
N SER A 55 -0.05 -19.40 -12.25
CA SER A 55 -0.92 -19.27 -11.06
C SER A 55 -0.52 -18.07 -10.21
N PHE A 56 -1.47 -17.14 -10.05
CA PHE A 56 -1.33 -15.98 -9.19
C PHE A 56 -2.45 -15.95 -8.17
N GLU A 57 -2.08 -15.74 -6.92
CA GLU A 57 -2.98 -15.41 -5.82
C GLU A 57 -2.90 -13.90 -5.61
N ILE A 58 -4.07 -13.27 -5.61
CA ILE A 58 -4.22 -11.85 -5.32
C ILE A 58 -4.87 -11.75 -3.96
N GLU A 59 -4.23 -11.03 -3.06
CA GLU A 59 -4.76 -10.67 -1.76
C GLU A 59 -4.87 -9.13 -1.69
N HIS A 60 -6.03 -8.66 -1.22
CA HIS A 60 -6.31 -7.23 -1.08
C HIS A 60 -6.60 -6.94 0.38
N ILE A 61 -5.65 -6.26 1.03
CA ILE A 61 -5.78 -5.76 2.38
C ILE A 61 -6.25 -4.32 2.29
N LYS A 62 -7.51 -4.11 2.68
CA LYS A 62 -8.11 -2.79 2.80
C LYS A 62 -7.66 -2.13 4.10
N GLU A 63 -7.55 -0.81 4.11
CA GLU A 63 -7.18 -0.03 5.31
C GLU A 63 -5.87 -0.53 5.95
N ALA A 64 -4.89 -0.82 5.10
CA ALA A 64 -3.66 -1.48 5.51
C ALA A 64 -2.82 -0.65 6.49
N PHE A 65 -2.94 0.68 6.47
CA PHE A 65 -2.34 1.56 7.46
C PHE A 65 -3.02 2.93 7.51
N TYR A 66 -2.84 3.62 8.64
CA TYR A 66 -3.24 5.01 8.83
C TYR A 66 -2.06 5.96 8.64
N PRO A 67 -2.30 7.21 8.21
CA PRO A 67 -1.30 8.25 8.30
C PRO A 67 -0.80 8.38 9.74
N PRO A 68 0.51 8.37 9.98
CA PRO A 68 1.03 8.65 11.32
C PRO A 68 0.58 10.06 11.74
N VAL A 69 0.11 10.18 12.98
CA VAL A 69 -0.15 11.47 13.62
C VAL A 69 1.20 12.00 14.12
N TRP A 70 1.55 13.22 13.75
CA TRP A 70 2.82 13.86 14.08
C TRP A 70 2.60 14.98 15.09
#